data_AF-A0A0P7D5B4-F1
#
_entry.id   AF-A0A0P7D5B4-F1
#
_cell.length_a   1.000
_cell.length_b   1.000
_cell.length_c   1.000
_cell.angle_alpha   90.00
_cell.angle_beta   90.00
_cell.angle_gamma   90.00
#
_symmetry.space_group_name_H-M   'P 1'
#
loop_
_entity.id
_entity.type
_entity.pdbx_description
1 polymer ?
#
loop_
_entity_poly.entity_id
_entity_poly.type
_entity_poly.pdbx_seq_one_letter_code
_entity_poly.pdbx_strand_id
1 'polypeptide(L)'
;MAKQKSISIKDCEGLRVINYKRNVAPDYHDTINDLCALAGFSPSPEYEMGQIYASLGLVSCGFGVTIVPASVQGAQLNNVAYRPLSERHVSSELYLVWKDEVPSAALCSFASLAKEIALDIVD
;
A
#
# COMPACT_ATOMS: atom_id res chain seq x y z
N MET A 1 2.53 -17.09 -9.03
CA MET A 1 1.55 -16.07 -8.59
C MET A 1 1.30 -14.98 -9.63
N ALA A 2 2.31 -14.42 -10.29
CA ALA A 2 2.15 -13.30 -11.24
C ALA A 2 1.10 -13.46 -12.38
N LYS A 3 0.72 -14.68 -12.77
CA LYS A 3 -0.30 -14.92 -13.81
C LYS A 3 -1.75 -14.97 -13.28
N GLN A 4 -1.94 -14.99 -11.96
CA GLN A 4 -3.26 -15.00 -11.34
C GLN A 4 -3.93 -13.64 -11.49
N LYS A 5 -5.27 -13.61 -11.51
CA LYS A 5 -6.06 -12.36 -11.65
C LYS A 5 -6.08 -11.54 -10.37
N SER A 6 -6.14 -12.21 -9.23
CA SER A 6 -6.02 -11.67 -7.88
C SER A 6 -5.17 -12.62 -7.05
N ILE A 7 -4.68 -12.14 -5.90
CA ILE A 7 -3.86 -12.91 -4.95
C ILE A 7 -4.56 -12.87 -3.60
N SER A 8 -4.68 -14.00 -2.89
CA SER A 8 -5.02 -14.00 -1.47
C SER A 8 -3.76 -13.79 -0.64
N ILE A 9 -3.88 -13.16 0.53
CA ILE A 9 -2.78 -13.07 1.50
C ILE A 9 -2.23 -14.46 1.85
N LYS A 10 -3.10 -15.49 1.88
CA LYS A 10 -2.66 -16.88 2.13
C LYS A 10 -1.68 -17.40 1.08
N ASP A 11 -1.80 -16.96 -0.17
CA ASP A 11 -0.87 -17.38 -1.23
C ASP A 11 0.56 -16.86 -0.99
N CYS A 12 0.73 -15.85 -0.13
CA CYS A 12 2.03 -15.31 0.26
C CYS A 12 2.69 -16.09 1.41
N GLU A 13 2.02 -17.09 1.98
CA GLU A 13 2.59 -17.93 3.03
C GLU A 13 3.86 -18.63 2.53
N GLY A 14 4.93 -18.60 3.35
CA GLY A 14 6.23 -19.15 3.00
C GLY A 14 7.06 -18.29 2.03
N LEU A 15 6.54 -17.15 1.55
CA LEU A 15 7.31 -16.18 0.78
C LEU A 15 7.93 -15.10 1.67
N ARG A 16 8.94 -14.41 1.13
CA ARG A 16 9.47 -13.19 1.74
C ARG A 16 8.49 -12.04 1.51
N VAL A 17 7.64 -11.78 2.50
CA VAL A 17 6.79 -10.58 2.53
C VAL A 17 7.64 -9.41 3.00
N ILE A 18 7.88 -8.46 2.10
CA ILE A 18 8.61 -7.23 2.36
C ILE A 18 7.60 -6.22 2.92
N ASN A 19 7.64 -6.02 4.23
CA ASN A 19 6.78 -5.09 4.96
C ASN A 19 7.46 -3.71 5.11
N TYR A 20 6.77 -2.75 5.71
CA TYR A 20 7.30 -1.43 6.00
C TYR A 20 7.76 -1.32 7.44
N LYS A 21 8.78 -0.49 7.69
CA LYS A 21 9.19 -0.21 9.06
C LYS A 21 8.08 0.52 9.81
N ARG A 22 7.73 0.01 11.00
CA ARG A 22 6.63 0.56 11.82
C ARG A 22 6.81 2.04 12.16
N ASN A 23 8.04 2.51 12.33
CA ASN A 23 8.32 3.91 12.63
C ASN A 23 8.18 4.86 11.41
N VAL A 24 8.06 4.33 10.19
CA VAL A 24 7.87 5.12 8.97
C VAL A 24 6.42 5.07 8.50
N ALA A 25 5.80 3.90 8.54
CA ALA A 25 4.44 3.68 8.06
C ALA A 25 3.68 2.77 9.04
N PRO A 26 3.34 3.28 10.25
CA PRO A 26 2.74 2.46 11.31
C PRO A 26 1.45 1.79 10.86
N ASP A 27 0.54 2.54 10.22
CA ASP A 27 -0.75 2.02 9.80
C ASP A 27 -0.63 0.91 8.75
N TYR A 28 0.27 1.09 7.76
CA TYR A 28 0.54 0.04 6.76
C TYR A 28 1.23 -1.18 7.38
N HIS A 29 2.19 -0.95 8.28
CA HIS A 29 2.90 -2.03 8.96
C HIS A 29 1.91 -2.89 9.75
N ASP A 30 1.07 -2.27 10.58
CA ASP A 30 0.09 -2.97 11.42
C ASP A 30 -0.96 -3.67 10.53
N THR A 31 -1.49 -3.00 9.50
CA THR A 31 -2.46 -3.58 8.54
C THR A 31 -1.91 -4.83 7.84
N ILE A 32 -0.66 -4.78 7.35
CA ILE A 32 -0.04 -5.92 6.66
C ILE A 32 0.18 -7.09 7.63
N ASN A 33 0.63 -6.79 8.86
CA ASN A 33 0.79 -7.83 9.89
C ASN A 33 -0.56 -8.47 10.25
N ASP A 34 -1.62 -7.68 10.42
CA ASP A 34 -2.96 -8.18 10.72
C ASP A 34 -3.48 -9.08 9.59
N LEU A 35 -3.28 -8.68 8.33
CA LEU A 35 -3.66 -9.49 7.17
C LEU A 35 -2.95 -10.83 7.14
N CYS A 36 -1.63 -10.83 7.35
CA CYS A 36 -0.86 -12.07 7.42
C CYS A 36 -1.31 -12.94 8.60
N ALA A 37 -1.55 -12.33 9.77
CA ALA A 37 -1.99 -13.03 10.97
C ALA A 37 -3.36 -13.70 10.76
N LEU A 38 -4.32 -13.01 10.12
CA LEU A 38 -5.62 -13.57 9.73
C LEU A 38 -5.47 -14.74 8.74
N ALA A 39 -4.44 -14.72 7.89
CA ALA A 39 -4.09 -15.83 6.99
C ALA A 39 -3.27 -16.95 7.68
N GLY A 40 -2.94 -16.80 8.97
CA GLY A 40 -2.26 -17.80 9.78
C GLY A 40 -0.74 -17.77 9.73
N PHE A 41 -0.12 -16.66 9.29
CA PHE A 41 1.34 -16.50 9.30
C PHE A 41 1.76 -15.08 9.71
N SER A 42 3.07 -14.83 9.84
CA SER A 42 3.58 -13.49 10.15
C SER A 42 4.76 -13.15 9.23
N PRO A 43 4.86 -11.90 8.73
CA PRO A 43 6.05 -11.44 8.01
C PRO A 43 7.29 -11.49 8.90
N SER A 44 8.46 -11.71 8.31
CA SER A 44 9.73 -11.62 9.05
C SER A 44 10.12 -10.15 9.24
N PRO A 45 10.51 -9.73 10.46
CA PRO A 45 10.99 -8.37 10.72
C PRO A 45 12.32 -8.05 10.00
N GLU A 46 13.03 -9.07 9.49
CA GLU A 46 14.24 -8.87 8.69
C GLU A 46 13.96 -8.23 7.32
N TYR A 47 12.70 -8.29 6.85
CA TYR A 47 12.29 -7.81 5.53
C TYR A 47 11.44 -6.55 5.62
N GLU A 48 11.94 -5.55 6.35
CA GLU A 48 11.27 -4.26 6.49
C GLU A 48 12.00 -3.12 5.78
N MET A 49 11.26 -2.37 4.96
CA MET A 49 11.79 -1.24 4.20
C MET A 49 11.20 0.07 4.69
N GLY A 50 12.00 1.13 4.65
CA GLY A 50 11.53 2.47 5.00
C GLY A 50 10.75 3.15 3.88
N GLN A 51 10.77 2.64 2.65
CA GLN A 51 10.22 3.32 1.48
C GLN A 51 9.55 2.32 0.53
N ILE A 52 8.41 2.71 -0.03
CA ILE A 52 7.62 1.85 -0.92
C ILE A 52 8.37 1.46 -2.19
N TYR A 53 9.06 2.41 -2.82
CA TYR A 53 9.82 2.17 -4.04
C TYR A 53 11.06 1.30 -3.82
N ALA A 54 11.68 1.35 -2.63
CA ALA A 54 12.77 0.43 -2.29
C ALA A 54 12.26 -1.01 -2.20
N SER A 55 11.07 -1.21 -1.62
CA SER A 55 10.40 -2.52 -1.57
C SER A 55 10.12 -3.05 -2.97
N LEU A 56 9.61 -2.21 -3.87
CA LEU A 56 9.35 -2.59 -5.26
C LEU A 56 10.63 -2.92 -6.04
N GLY A 57 11.74 -2.22 -5.78
CA GLY A 57 13.04 -2.56 -6.36
C GLY A 57 13.51 -3.96 -5.94
N LEU A 58 13.27 -4.37 -4.70
CA LEU A 58 13.56 -5.73 -4.27
C LEU A 58 12.64 -6.77 -4.93
N VAL A 59 11.36 -6.45 -5.10
CA VAL A 59 10.41 -7.30 -5.85
C VAL A 59 10.83 -7.48 -7.30
N SER A 60 11.27 -6.41 -7.98
CA SER A 60 11.72 -6.49 -9.38
C SER A 60 12.98 -7.35 -9.56
N CYS A 61 13.81 -7.46 -8.51
CA CYS A 61 14.94 -8.39 -8.43
C CYS A 61 14.55 -9.83 -8.04
N GLY A 62 13.27 -10.11 -7.79
CA GLY A 62 12.79 -11.44 -7.39
C GLY A 62 13.05 -11.78 -5.92
N PHE A 63 13.32 -10.79 -5.05
CA PHE A 63 13.63 -11.04 -3.64
C PHE A 63 12.42 -11.58 -2.86
N GLY A 64 11.21 -11.15 -3.20
CA GLY A 64 9.99 -11.46 -2.48
C GLY A 64 8.75 -10.79 -3.06
N VAL A 65 7.75 -10.56 -2.21
CA VAL A 65 6.49 -9.88 -2.53
C VAL A 65 6.27 -8.71 -1.56
N THR A 66 5.49 -7.71 -1.97
CA THR A 66 5.12 -6.58 -1.10
C THR A 66 3.67 -6.18 -1.39
N ILE A 67 3.00 -5.58 -0.40
CA ILE A 67 1.62 -5.10 -0.50
C ILE A 67 1.66 -3.58 -0.64
N VAL A 68 1.02 -3.04 -1.67
CA VAL A 68 1.04 -1.61 -1.99
C VAL A 68 -0.38 -1.06 -2.21
N PRO A 69 -0.62 0.23 -1.98
CA PRO A 69 -1.81 0.91 -2.47
C PRO A 69 -1.94 0.82 -3.99
N ALA A 70 -3.18 0.81 -4.50
CA ALA A 70 -3.45 0.73 -5.93
C ALA A 70 -2.83 1.88 -6.74
N SER A 71 -2.70 3.07 -6.15
CA SER A 71 -2.09 4.26 -6.78
C SER A 71 -0.64 4.03 -7.23
N VAL A 72 0.07 3.10 -6.59
CA VAL A 72 1.49 2.81 -6.89
C VAL A 72 1.66 2.04 -8.20
N GLN A 73 0.59 1.44 -8.73
CA GLN A 73 0.62 0.73 -10.02
C GLN A 73 1.07 1.64 -11.18
N GLY A 74 0.87 2.95 -11.07
CA GLY A 74 1.34 3.93 -12.05
C GLY A 74 2.86 3.96 -12.23
N ALA A 75 3.63 3.43 -11.28
CA ALA A 75 5.09 3.40 -11.34
C ALA A 75 5.64 2.44 -12.42
N GLN A 76 4.84 1.46 -12.88
CA GLN A 76 5.16 0.57 -14.02
C GLN A 76 6.60 0.02 -14.03
N LEU A 77 7.09 -0.43 -12.87
CA LEU A 77 8.43 -1.02 -12.76
C LEU A 77 8.55 -2.31 -13.58
N ASN A 78 9.65 -2.41 -14.34
CA ASN A 78 10.01 -3.63 -15.06
C ASN A 78 10.06 -4.83 -14.11
N ASN A 79 9.64 -6.00 -14.60
CA ASN A 79 9.64 -7.26 -13.86
C ASN A 79 8.75 -7.30 -12.61
N VAL A 80 7.84 -6.34 -12.43
CA VAL A 80 6.85 -6.34 -11.35
C VAL A 80 5.46 -6.59 -11.91
N ALA A 81 4.73 -7.55 -11.32
CA ALA A 81 3.32 -7.80 -11.62
C ALA A 81 2.45 -7.33 -10.45
N TYR A 82 1.67 -6.28 -10.66
CA TYR A 82 0.70 -5.80 -9.67
C TYR A 82 -0.60 -6.58 -9.76
N ARG A 83 -1.08 -7.12 -8.63
CA ARG A 83 -2.34 -7.88 -8.57
C ARG A 83 -3.20 -7.39 -7.41
N PRO A 84 -4.52 -7.25 -7.61
CA PRO A 84 -5.43 -6.93 -6.52
C PRO A 84 -5.44 -8.07 -5.50
N LEU A 85 -5.60 -7.69 -4.22
CA LEU A 85 -5.87 -8.64 -3.15
C LEU A 85 -7.30 -9.17 -3.29
N SER A 86 -7.50 -10.45 -2.94
CA SER A 86 -8.82 -11.08 -2.98
C SER A 86 -9.65 -10.74 -1.73
N GLU A 87 -8.99 -10.29 -0.67
CA GLU A 87 -9.57 -9.83 0.59
C GLU A 87 -10.28 -8.50 0.39
N ARG A 88 -11.62 -8.51 0.49
CA ARG A 88 -12.48 -7.35 0.17
C ARG A 88 -12.46 -6.21 1.20
N HIS A 89 -11.78 -6.38 2.33
CA HIS A 89 -11.88 -5.47 3.48
C HIS A 89 -10.62 -4.61 3.70
N VAL A 90 -9.74 -4.50 2.71
CA VAL A 90 -8.49 -3.74 2.84
C VAL A 90 -8.53 -2.53 1.92
N SER A 91 -8.70 -1.36 2.51
CA SER A 91 -8.58 -0.08 1.83
C SER A 91 -7.39 0.70 2.38
N SER A 92 -6.79 1.50 1.50
CA SER A 92 -5.85 2.55 1.88
C SER A 92 -6.60 3.87 1.82
N GLU A 93 -6.48 4.68 2.86
CA GLU A 93 -7.14 5.98 2.93
C GLU A 93 -6.15 7.11 2.64
N LEU A 94 -6.64 8.20 2.03
CA LEU A 94 -5.87 9.41 1.78
C LEU A 94 -6.53 10.57 2.51
N TYR A 95 -5.75 11.23 3.38
CA TYR A 95 -6.24 12.33 4.21
C TYR A 95 -5.60 13.65 3.80
N LEU A 96 -6.40 14.71 3.77
CA LEU A 96 -5.93 16.08 3.69
C LEU A 96 -6.02 16.72 5.08
N VAL A 97 -4.88 17.14 5.63
CA VAL A 97 -4.77 17.66 7.00
C VAL A 97 -4.05 19.01 6.98
N TRP A 98 -4.56 19.97 7.74
CA TRP A 98 -3.95 21.29 7.93
C TRP A 98 -4.11 21.75 9.38
N LYS A 99 -3.26 22.70 9.78
CA LYS A 99 -3.20 23.18 11.17
C LYS A 99 -4.12 24.36 11.45
N ASP A 100 -4.28 25.25 10.47
CA ASP A 100 -4.88 26.56 10.70
C ASP A 100 -6.39 26.45 10.96
N GLU A 101 -6.85 27.03 12.07
CA GLU A 101 -8.28 27.10 12.39
C GLU A 101 -9.04 27.96 11.38
N VAL A 102 -8.40 28.98 10.82
CA VAL A 102 -8.92 29.81 9.72
C VAL A 102 -8.10 29.54 8.46
N PRO A 103 -8.61 28.74 7.51
CA PRO A 103 -7.87 28.39 6.30
C PRO A 103 -7.73 29.58 5.37
N SER A 104 -6.56 29.69 4.72
CA SER A 104 -6.34 30.68 3.66
C SER A 104 -7.22 30.39 2.43
N ALA A 105 -7.45 31.40 1.59
CA ALA A 105 -8.18 31.20 0.33
C ALA A 105 -7.54 30.12 -0.55
N ALA A 106 -6.20 30.06 -0.61
CA ALA A 106 -5.48 29.03 -1.36
C ALA A 106 -5.74 27.62 -0.81
N LEU A 107 -5.75 27.45 0.53
CA LEU A 107 -6.06 26.18 1.17
C LEU A 107 -7.51 25.76 0.91
N CYS A 108 -8.47 26.68 1.01
CA CYS A 108 -9.87 26.41 0.67
C CYS A 108 -10.03 25.96 -0.79
N SER A 109 -9.37 26.64 -1.74
CA SER A 109 -9.40 26.27 -3.15
C SER A 109 -8.79 24.89 -3.39
N PHE A 110 -7.63 24.60 -2.80
CA PHE A 110 -6.99 23.29 -2.92
C PHE A 110 -7.84 22.18 -2.32
N ALA A 111 -8.40 22.37 -1.13
CA ALA A 111 -9.25 21.39 -0.47
C ALA A 111 -10.54 21.11 -1.26
N SER A 112 -11.10 22.14 -1.90
CA SER A 112 -12.28 21.99 -2.77
C SER A 112 -11.94 21.16 -4.01
N LEU A 113 -10.84 21.49 -4.69
CA LEU A 113 -10.37 20.74 -5.85
C LEU A 113 -10.03 19.28 -5.51
N ALA A 114 -9.34 19.06 -4.39
CA ALA A 114 -8.99 17.71 -3.95
C ALA A 114 -10.24 16.86 -3.66
N LYS A 115 -11.32 17.46 -3.12
CA LYS A 115 -12.60 16.78 -2.90
C LYS A 115 -13.31 16.44 -4.20
N GLU A 116 -13.31 17.36 -5.16
CA GLU A 116 -13.89 17.12 -6.50
C GLU A 116 -13.20 15.95 -7.18
N ILE A 117 -11.87 15.96 -7.25
CA ILE A 117 -11.07 14.87 -7.83
C ILE A 117 -11.27 13.55 -7.07
N ALA A 118 -11.40 13.59 -5.74
CA ALA A 118 -11.61 12.38 -4.95
C ALA A 118 -12.95 11.71 -5.25
N LEU A 119 -14.00 12.46 -5.60
CA LEU A 119 -15.30 11.91 -5.98
C LEU A 119 -15.21 11.18 -7.33
N ASP A 120 -14.45 11.72 -8.28
CA ASP A 120 -14.25 11.12 -9.62
C ASP A 120 -13.42 9.82 -9.61
N ILE A 121 -12.68 9.53 -8.52
CA ILE A 121 -11.83 8.33 -8.38
C ILE A 121 -12.61 7.14 -7.78
N VAL A 122 -13.77 7.39 -7.17
CA VAL A 122 -14.59 6.36 -6.49
C VAL A 122 -15.63 5.72 -7.43
N ASP A 123 -15.89 6.32 -8.60
CA ASP A 123 -16.74 5.80 -9.69
C ASP A 123 -15.94 5.03 -10.76
#